data_AF-A0A1M5SDV6-F1
#
_entry.id   AF-A0A1M5SDV6-F1
#
_cell.length_a   1.000
_cell.length_b   1.000
_cell.length_c   1.000
_cell.angle_alpha   90.00
_cell.angle_beta   90.00
_cell.angle_gamma   90.00
#
_symmetry.space_group_name_H-M   'P 1'
#
loop_
_entity.id
_entity.type
_entity.pdbx_description
1 polymer ?
#
loop_
_entity_poly.entity_id
_entity_poly.type
_entity_poly.pdbx_seq_one_letter_code
_entity_poly.pdbx_strand_id
1 'polypeptide(L)'
;MKNLILSELNRIINRKKNKILLIISIIVFFISAFFIKLFQVGFYDQITTMPLNSLNFPPFLLREYHLFIILVLCPTIFIESFNHENTSGCYRNIMLRPFSKFEFFISKIISCSLISALFIFSIFVLSTIYGYIFLPKVEYTNFFNINNTFSSLESFFYNFKFYLLEYLIILSFLGISCLTSLTNKNSTLAFLGSIGVCIGLLYLSDKLSFLLFSTPSIFDMLSNTNNYVFIYSSLIIIITISISIIIFIKKDYLY
;
A
#
# COMPACT_ATOMS: atom_id res chain seq x y z
N MET A 1 20.97 -14.05 -1.34
CA MET A 1 19.72 -13.30 -1.02
C MET A 1 19.88 -11.98 -0.27
N LYS A 2 20.40 -11.94 0.97
CA LYS A 2 20.48 -10.69 1.79
C LYS A 2 21.09 -9.50 1.03
N ASN A 3 22.25 -9.71 0.39
CA ASN A 3 22.94 -8.65 -0.34
C ASN A 3 22.17 -8.15 -1.58
N LEU A 4 21.39 -9.01 -2.23
CA LEU A 4 20.51 -8.61 -3.35
C LEU A 4 19.38 -7.71 -2.87
N ILE A 5 18.75 -8.08 -1.74
CA ILE A 5 17.70 -7.26 -1.12
C ILE A 5 18.26 -5.89 -0.72
N LEU A 6 19.42 -5.86 -0.05
CA LEU A 6 20.07 -4.59 0.33
C LEU A 6 20.44 -3.74 -0.89
N SER A 7 20.89 -4.36 -1.97
CA SER A 7 21.18 -3.66 -3.23
C SER A 7 19.93 -3.05 -3.85
N GLU A 8 18.81 -3.79 -3.92
CA GLU A 8 17.54 -3.27 -4.43
C GLU A 8 16.97 -2.17 -3.53
N LEU A 9 17.01 -2.34 -2.21
CA LEU A 9 16.58 -1.30 -1.25
C LEU A 9 17.38 -0.01 -1.43
N ASN A 10 18.71 -0.11 -1.46
CA ASN A 10 19.58 1.05 -1.69
C ASN A 10 19.29 1.72 -3.04
N ARG A 11 18.98 0.94 -4.06
CA ARG A 11 18.60 1.46 -5.37
C ARG A 11 17.30 2.25 -5.30
N ILE A 12 16.26 1.70 -4.66
CA ILE A 12 14.97 2.39 -4.53
C ILE A 12 15.13 3.68 -3.72
N ILE A 13 15.86 3.66 -2.60
CA ILE A 13 16.05 4.84 -1.73
C ILE A 13 16.87 5.94 -2.41
N ASN A 14 17.90 5.58 -3.18
CA ASN A 14 18.83 6.57 -3.74
C ASN A 14 18.33 7.26 -5.01
N ARG A 15 17.29 6.75 -5.66
CA ARG A 15 16.75 7.38 -6.87
C ARG A 15 16.10 8.73 -6.57
N LYS A 16 16.48 9.75 -7.37
CA LYS A 16 15.96 11.12 -7.23
C LYS A 16 14.44 11.18 -7.27
N LYS A 17 13.80 10.42 -8.17
CA LYS A 17 12.33 10.34 -8.29
C LYS A 17 11.67 9.90 -6.98
N ASN A 18 12.19 8.84 -6.35
CA ASN A 18 11.64 8.33 -5.08
C ASN A 18 11.88 9.30 -3.92
N LYS A 19 13.01 10.00 -3.88
CA LYS A 19 13.25 11.07 -2.89
C LYS A 19 12.26 12.22 -3.04
N ILE A 20 11.99 12.66 -4.27
CA ILE A 20 10.99 13.69 -4.55
C ILE A 20 9.59 13.19 -4.16
N LEU A 21 9.26 11.94 -4.49
CA LEU A 21 7.99 11.32 -4.12
C LEU A 21 7.79 11.26 -2.60
N LEU A 22 8.83 10.97 -1.82
CA LEU A 22 8.79 11.02 -0.35
C LEU A 22 8.55 12.44 0.19
N ILE A 23 9.12 13.47 -0.45
CA ILE A 23 8.85 14.87 -0.05
C ILE A 23 7.39 15.21 -0.34
N ILE A 24 6.91 14.87 -1.54
CA ILE A 24 5.49 15.06 -1.92
C ILE A 24 4.58 14.32 -0.94
N SER A 25 4.94 13.09 -0.56
CA SER A 25 4.14 12.29 0.34
C SER A 25 4.01 12.93 1.73
N ILE A 26 5.09 13.52 2.26
CA ILE A 26 5.05 14.28 3.52
C ILE A 26 4.15 15.51 3.39
N ILE A 27 4.24 16.24 2.28
CA ILE A 27 3.38 17.42 2.02
C ILE A 27 1.91 17.00 1.98
N VAL A 28 1.58 15.94 1.24
CA VAL A 28 0.21 15.40 1.16
C VAL A 28 -0.29 14.99 2.54
N PHE A 29 0.57 14.44 3.40
CA PHE A 29 0.20 14.04 4.75
C PHE A 29 -0.21 15.25 5.60
N PHE A 30 0.58 16.32 5.58
CA PHE A 30 0.23 17.52 6.35
C PHE A 30 -1.00 18.22 5.81
N ILE A 31 -1.18 18.24 4.48
CA ILE A 31 -2.38 18.79 3.84
C ILE A 31 -3.62 17.99 4.26
N SER A 32 -3.58 16.66 4.19
CA SER A 32 -4.72 15.83 4.59
C SER A 32 -5.01 15.96 6.08
N ALA A 33 -3.98 15.94 6.93
CA ALA A 33 -4.12 16.13 8.37
C ALA A 33 -4.72 17.50 8.73
N PHE A 34 -4.35 18.55 7.99
CA PHE A 34 -4.90 19.89 8.17
C PHE A 34 -6.38 19.96 7.77
N PHE A 35 -6.75 19.42 6.60
CA PHE A 35 -8.15 19.40 6.16
C PHE A 35 -9.04 18.61 7.12
N ILE A 36 -8.61 17.42 7.52
CA ILE A 36 -9.37 16.59 8.47
C ILE A 36 -9.58 17.34 9.80
N LYS A 37 -8.55 18.05 10.28
CA LYS A 37 -8.65 18.87 11.50
C LYS A 37 -9.64 20.02 11.35
N LEU A 38 -9.69 20.69 10.18
CA LEU A 38 -10.63 21.79 9.95
C LEU A 38 -12.09 21.34 10.04
N PHE A 39 -12.42 20.16 9.50
CA PHE A 39 -13.78 19.65 9.50
C PHE A 39 -14.16 18.93 10.81
N GLN A 40 -13.20 18.47 11.60
CA GLN A 40 -13.38 17.77 12.88
C GLN A 40 -14.30 16.53 12.83
N VAL A 41 -14.61 16.05 11.62
CA VAL A 41 -15.53 14.93 11.37
C VAL A 41 -14.82 13.86 10.56
N GLY A 42 -14.89 12.63 11.06
CA GLY A 42 -14.54 11.42 10.32
C GLY A 42 -15.77 10.90 9.61
N PHE A 43 -15.61 10.48 8.37
CA PHE A 43 -16.68 9.88 7.55
C PHE A 43 -16.43 8.38 7.41
N TYR A 44 -17.44 7.56 7.65
CA TYR A 44 -17.35 6.13 7.31
C TYR A 44 -17.94 5.93 5.92
N ASP A 45 -19.19 6.39 5.74
CA ASP A 45 -19.87 6.57 4.47
C ASP A 45 -20.33 8.02 4.30
N GLN A 46 -21.00 8.31 3.18
CA GLN A 46 -21.63 9.62 2.91
C GLN A 46 -22.65 10.05 3.98
N ILE A 47 -23.15 9.10 4.78
CA ILE A 47 -24.26 9.30 5.74
C ILE A 47 -23.76 9.17 7.18
N THR A 48 -22.75 8.34 7.44
CA THR A 48 -22.29 7.99 8.79
C THR A 48 -21.04 8.76 9.17
N THR A 49 -21.20 9.71 10.09
CA THR A 49 -20.13 10.58 10.58
C THR A 49 -19.84 10.36 12.06
N MET A 50 -18.59 10.54 12.47
CA MET A 50 -18.19 10.52 13.87
C MET A 50 -17.26 11.68 14.21
N PRO A 51 -17.40 12.31 15.40
CA PRO A 51 -16.45 13.33 15.85
C PRO A 51 -15.05 12.74 15.98
N LEU A 52 -14.07 13.51 15.51
CA LEU A 52 -12.66 13.14 15.59
C LEU A 52 -12.06 13.46 16.95
N ASN A 53 -11.19 12.58 17.41
CA ASN A 53 -10.44 12.73 18.64
C ASN A 53 -9.01 12.19 18.45
N SER A 54 -8.19 12.32 19.49
CA SER A 54 -6.79 11.89 19.45
C SER A 54 -6.59 10.40 19.17
N LEU A 55 -7.58 9.55 19.51
CA LEU A 55 -7.46 8.09 19.46
C LEU A 55 -8.03 7.47 18.17
N ASN A 56 -9.03 8.07 17.53
CA ASN A 56 -9.65 7.56 16.31
C ASN A 56 -9.15 8.22 15.02
N PHE A 57 -8.29 9.22 15.11
CA PHE A 57 -7.74 9.94 13.95
C PHE A 57 -6.92 9.10 12.94
N PRO A 58 -6.05 8.17 13.36
CA PRO A 58 -5.13 7.49 12.43
C PRO A 58 -5.80 6.76 11.26
N PRO A 59 -6.92 6.01 11.44
CA PRO A 59 -7.66 5.39 10.34
C PRO A 59 -8.26 6.39 9.34
N PHE A 60 -8.79 7.53 9.82
CA PHE A 60 -9.39 8.53 8.95
C PHE A 60 -8.36 9.29 8.12
N LEU A 61 -7.17 9.53 8.69
CA LEU A 61 -6.07 10.08 7.90
C LEU A 61 -5.63 9.10 6.80
N LEU A 62 -5.57 7.80 7.12
CA LEU A 62 -5.22 6.78 6.14
C LEU A 62 -6.23 6.71 4.99
N ARG A 63 -7.53 6.94 5.26
CA ARG A 63 -8.58 7.01 4.23
C ARG A 63 -8.27 8.03 3.14
N GLU A 64 -7.97 9.27 3.53
CA GLU A 64 -7.63 10.33 2.58
C GLU A 64 -6.31 10.03 1.86
N TYR A 65 -5.40 9.36 2.55
CA TYR A 65 -4.08 9.06 2.05
C TYR A 65 -4.04 7.82 1.14
N HIS A 66 -5.00 6.91 1.26
CA HIS A 66 -5.06 5.63 0.53
C HIS A 66 -5.07 5.84 -0.99
N LEU A 67 -5.88 6.77 -1.51
CA LEU A 67 -5.94 7.06 -2.93
C LEU A 67 -4.59 7.56 -3.47
N PHE A 68 -3.89 8.41 -2.71
CA PHE A 68 -2.54 8.83 -3.07
C PHE A 68 -1.55 7.65 -3.07
N ILE A 69 -1.66 6.75 -2.09
CA ILE A 69 -0.83 5.54 -2.03
C ILE A 69 -1.04 4.69 -3.29
N ILE A 70 -2.29 4.30 -3.58
CA ILE A 70 -2.61 3.35 -4.65
C ILE A 70 -2.45 3.96 -6.05
N LEU A 71 -2.76 5.24 -6.25
CA LEU A 71 -2.72 5.84 -7.60
C LEU A 71 -1.38 6.48 -7.94
N VAL A 72 -0.60 6.93 -6.95
CA VAL A 72 0.64 7.67 -7.19
C VAL A 72 1.84 6.93 -6.61
N LEU A 73 1.85 6.68 -5.30
CA LEU A 73 3.07 6.25 -4.63
C LEU A 73 3.48 4.81 -4.94
N CYS A 74 2.57 3.86 -4.75
CA CYS A 74 2.84 2.45 -4.98
C CYS A 74 3.16 2.14 -6.44
N PRO A 75 2.34 2.56 -7.43
CA PRO A 75 2.62 2.21 -8.81
C PRO A 75 3.92 2.83 -9.31
N THR A 76 4.26 4.07 -8.91
CA THR A 76 5.55 4.66 -9.30
C THR A 76 6.72 3.85 -8.76
N ILE A 77 6.76 3.54 -7.46
CA ILE A 77 7.86 2.78 -6.86
C ILE A 77 7.95 1.36 -7.41
N PHE A 78 6.82 0.64 -7.47
CA PHE A 78 6.81 -0.76 -7.83
C PHE A 78 7.17 -0.96 -9.30
N ILE A 79 6.54 -0.20 -10.20
CA ILE A 79 6.80 -0.35 -11.64
C ILE A 79 8.20 0.10 -11.98
N GLU A 80 8.72 1.16 -11.36
CA GLU A 80 10.10 1.56 -11.58
C GLU A 80 11.11 0.53 -11.05
N SER A 81 10.74 -0.27 -10.04
CA SER A 81 11.59 -1.37 -9.56
C SER A 81 11.63 -2.54 -10.54
N PHE A 82 10.48 -2.92 -11.12
CA PHE A 82 10.38 -4.07 -12.03
C PHE A 82 10.74 -3.75 -13.49
N ASN A 83 10.46 -2.53 -13.98
CA ASN A 83 10.68 -2.16 -15.38
C ASN A 83 11.98 -1.41 -15.66
N HIS A 84 12.75 -1.02 -14.64
CA HIS A 84 13.99 -0.29 -14.88
C HIS A 84 14.97 -1.07 -15.75
N GLU A 85 15.21 -2.34 -15.45
CA GLU A 85 16.13 -3.17 -16.24
C GLU A 85 15.64 -3.44 -17.66
N ASN A 86 14.32 -3.52 -17.86
CA ASN A 86 13.69 -3.70 -19.17
C ASN A 86 13.90 -2.44 -20.02
N THR A 87 13.66 -1.27 -19.42
CA THR A 87 13.78 0.03 -20.10
C THR A 87 15.23 0.45 -20.34
N SER A 88 16.15 0.07 -19.45
CA SER A 88 17.58 0.40 -19.58
C SER A 88 18.39 -0.65 -20.35
N GLY A 89 17.78 -1.77 -20.76
CA GLY A 89 18.49 -2.88 -21.42
C GLY A 89 19.53 -3.58 -20.53
N CYS A 90 19.53 -3.34 -19.21
CA CYS A 90 20.55 -3.87 -18.30
C CYS A 90 20.27 -5.31 -17.84
N TYR A 91 19.13 -5.91 -18.21
CA TYR A 91 18.78 -7.27 -17.81
C TYR A 91 19.86 -8.28 -18.17
N ARG A 92 20.44 -8.20 -19.37
CA ARG A 92 21.52 -9.11 -19.79
C ARG A 92 22.70 -9.09 -18.83
N ASN A 93 23.18 -7.91 -18.44
CA ASN A 93 24.33 -7.76 -17.56
C ASN A 93 24.07 -8.27 -16.13
N ILE A 94 22.81 -8.20 -15.69
CA ILE A 94 22.39 -8.70 -14.39
C ILE A 94 22.28 -10.23 -14.42
N MET A 95 21.75 -10.79 -15.50
CA MET A 95 21.57 -12.25 -15.66
C MET A 95 22.86 -13.03 -15.89
N LEU A 96 23.96 -12.36 -16.27
CA LEU A 96 25.29 -12.98 -16.38
C LEU A 96 25.99 -13.20 -15.02
N ARG A 97 25.45 -12.65 -13.94
CA ARG A 97 26.03 -12.78 -12.59
C ARG A 97 25.66 -14.14 -11.97
N PRO A 98 26.44 -14.62 -10.97
CA PRO A 98 26.23 -15.95 -10.37
C PRO A 98 25.11 -15.92 -9.32
N PHE A 99 23.89 -15.56 -9.72
CA PHE A 99 22.67 -15.72 -8.93
C PHE A 99 21.51 -16.17 -9.80
N SER A 100 20.56 -16.89 -9.22
CA SER A 100 19.42 -17.41 -9.96
C SER A 100 18.41 -16.30 -10.32
N LYS A 101 17.70 -16.48 -11.45
CA LYS A 101 16.59 -15.58 -11.87
C LYS A 101 15.55 -15.43 -10.75
N PHE A 102 15.22 -16.55 -10.09
CA PHE A 102 14.25 -16.59 -9.00
C PHE A 102 14.69 -15.74 -7.80
N GLU A 103 15.94 -15.88 -7.36
CA GLU A 103 16.50 -15.09 -6.27
C GLU A 103 16.47 -13.58 -6.55
N PHE A 104 16.80 -13.18 -7.76
CA PHE A 104 16.74 -11.77 -8.18
C PHE A 104 15.31 -11.22 -8.20
N PHE A 105 14.35 -12.03 -8.65
CA PHE A 105 12.96 -11.60 -8.71
C PHE A 105 12.34 -11.48 -7.32
N ILE A 106 12.57 -12.48 -6.46
CA ILE A 106 12.11 -12.45 -5.07
C ILE A 106 12.75 -11.31 -4.29
N SER A 107 14.02 -10.95 -4.55
CA SER A 107 14.64 -9.80 -3.88
C SER A 107 13.96 -8.47 -4.23
N LYS A 108 13.43 -8.30 -5.46
CA LYS A 108 12.61 -7.15 -5.85
C LYS A 108 11.29 -7.10 -5.10
N ILE A 109 10.58 -8.23 -5.02
CA ILE A 109 9.31 -8.31 -4.29
C ILE A 109 9.53 -7.95 -2.81
N ILE A 110 10.54 -8.56 -2.16
CA ILE A 110 10.85 -8.31 -0.75
C ILE A 110 11.29 -6.86 -0.51
N SER A 111 12.10 -6.28 -1.40
CA SER A 111 12.53 -4.88 -1.25
C SER A 111 11.36 -3.90 -1.39
N CYS A 112 10.48 -4.11 -2.39
CA CYS A 112 9.26 -3.32 -2.55
C CYS A 112 8.32 -3.48 -1.34
N SER A 113 8.12 -4.71 -0.83
CA SER A 113 7.28 -4.95 0.34
C SER A 113 7.83 -4.24 1.58
N LEU A 114 9.14 -4.35 1.85
CA LEU A 114 9.78 -3.69 2.99
C LEU A 114 9.66 -2.16 2.92
N ILE A 115 9.82 -1.57 1.74
CA ILE A 115 9.66 -0.11 1.57
C ILE A 115 8.21 0.31 1.80
N SER A 116 7.25 -0.43 1.26
CA SER A 116 5.84 -0.14 1.55
C SER A 116 5.47 -0.30 3.02
N ALA A 117 6.07 -1.27 3.73
CA ALA A 117 5.88 -1.45 5.17
C ALA A 117 6.43 -0.25 5.95
N LEU A 118 7.69 0.13 5.69
CA LEU A 118 8.33 1.29 6.30
C LEU A 118 7.49 2.55 6.09
N PHE A 119 6.95 2.73 4.88
CA PHE A 119 6.13 3.86 4.54
C PHE A 119 4.80 3.89 5.31
N ILE A 120 4.02 2.82 5.27
CA ILE A 120 2.73 2.71 5.97
C ILE A 120 2.88 2.87 7.48
N PHE A 121 3.87 2.21 8.08
CA PHE A 121 4.10 2.33 9.52
C PHE A 121 4.68 3.68 9.93
N SER A 122 5.42 4.36 9.04
CA SER A 122 5.81 5.75 9.30
C SER A 122 4.59 6.69 9.35
N ILE A 123 3.60 6.49 8.46
CA ILE A 123 2.34 7.25 8.48
C ILE A 123 1.55 6.93 9.75
N PHE A 124 1.53 5.67 10.19
CA PHE A 124 0.91 5.30 11.46
C PHE A 124 1.51 6.07 12.65
N VAL A 125 2.84 6.08 12.76
CA VAL A 125 3.54 6.80 13.83
C VAL A 125 3.29 8.31 13.73
N LEU A 126 3.37 8.90 12.53
CA LEU A 126 3.13 10.33 12.36
C LEU A 126 1.68 10.72 12.64
N SER A 127 0.71 9.92 12.22
CA SER A 127 -0.72 10.18 12.43
C SER A 127 -1.11 10.06 13.89
N THR A 128 -0.58 9.07 14.61
CA THR A 128 -0.78 8.95 16.07
C THR A 128 -0.20 10.13 16.83
N ILE A 129 1.03 10.56 16.51
CA ILE A 129 1.65 11.75 17.11
C ILE A 129 0.81 13.00 16.82
N TYR A 130 0.44 13.21 15.55
CA TYR A 130 -0.35 14.37 15.14
C TYR A 130 -1.72 14.41 15.84
N GLY A 131 -2.41 13.27 15.90
CA GLY A 131 -3.70 13.15 16.60
C GLY A 131 -3.58 13.49 18.09
N TYR A 132 -2.54 13.02 18.77
CA TYR A 132 -2.35 13.31 20.19
C TYR A 132 -2.02 14.80 20.48
N ILE A 133 -1.36 15.49 19.55
CA ILE A 133 -0.95 16.89 19.72
C ILE A 133 -2.09 17.86 19.37
N PHE A 134 -2.83 17.61 18.28
CA PHE A 134 -3.71 18.62 17.68
C PHE A 134 -5.22 18.38 17.84
N LEU A 135 -5.64 17.21 18.30
CA LEU A 135 -7.05 16.85 18.47
C LEU A 135 -7.45 16.73 19.95
N PRO A 136 -8.76 16.79 20.28
CA PRO A 136 -9.21 16.67 21.65
C PRO A 136 -8.77 15.33 22.25
N LYS A 137 -8.17 15.40 23.43
CA LYS A 137 -7.73 14.24 24.20
C LYS A 137 -8.94 13.61 24.88
N VAL A 138 -9.11 12.32 24.66
CA VAL A 138 -10.21 11.54 25.25
C VAL A 138 -9.64 10.24 25.81
N GLU A 139 -10.18 9.78 26.93
CA GLU A 139 -9.77 8.53 27.59
C GLU A 139 -10.36 7.29 26.90
N TYR A 140 -11.58 7.44 26.36
CA TYR A 140 -12.33 6.36 25.70
C TYR A 140 -12.88 6.80 24.35
N THR A 141 -12.85 5.90 23.37
CA THR A 141 -13.40 6.16 22.03
C THR A 141 -14.14 4.98 21.47
N ASN A 142 -15.14 5.26 20.65
CA ASN A 142 -15.83 4.23 19.90
C ASN A 142 -15.27 4.17 18.47
N PHE A 143 -15.31 3.00 17.87
CA PHE A 143 -15.04 2.81 16.44
C PHE A 143 -16.33 2.37 15.75
N PHE A 144 -16.35 2.45 14.43
CA PHE A 144 -17.52 2.13 13.63
C PHE A 144 -18.04 0.71 13.86
N ASN A 145 -19.37 0.57 13.91
CA ASN A 145 -20.07 -0.71 14.07
C ASN A 145 -19.61 -1.57 15.26
N ILE A 146 -18.93 -0.96 16.24
CA ILE A 146 -18.51 -1.64 17.46
C ILE A 146 -19.11 -0.88 18.64
N ASN A 147 -20.05 -1.54 19.32
CA ASN A 147 -20.73 -0.98 20.49
C ASN A 147 -19.86 -0.97 21.76
N ASN A 148 -18.57 -1.25 21.64
CA ASN A 148 -17.61 -1.23 22.74
C ASN A 148 -16.85 0.08 22.76
N THR A 149 -16.64 0.62 23.96
CA THR A 149 -15.71 1.72 24.22
C THR A 149 -14.29 1.17 24.29
N PHE A 150 -13.38 1.79 23.55
CA PHE A 150 -11.96 1.43 23.55
C PHE A 150 -11.20 2.40 24.43
N SER A 151 -10.42 1.87 25.38
CA SER A 151 -9.40 2.62 26.10
C SER A 151 -8.25 3.02 25.16
N SER A 152 -7.37 3.92 25.61
CA SER A 152 -6.20 4.36 24.82
C SER A 152 -5.34 3.22 24.28
N LEU A 153 -5.15 2.15 25.06
CA LEU A 153 -4.29 1.02 24.69
C LEU A 153 -4.99 0.08 23.69
N GLU A 154 -6.28 -0.16 23.87
CA GLU A 154 -7.09 -0.94 22.93
C GLU A 154 -7.26 -0.21 21.60
N SER A 155 -7.43 1.12 21.65
CA SER A 155 -7.45 1.99 20.47
C SER A 155 -6.14 1.91 19.68
N PHE A 156 -5.00 1.93 20.37
CA PHE A 156 -3.71 1.79 19.71
C PHE A 156 -3.61 0.46 18.94
N PHE A 157 -4.01 -0.66 19.56
CA PHE A 157 -4.02 -1.96 18.89
C PHE A 157 -5.04 -2.04 17.76
N TYR A 158 -6.19 -1.41 17.90
CA TYR A 158 -7.18 -1.31 16.85
C TYR A 158 -6.61 -0.60 15.62
N ASN A 159 -6.00 0.58 15.83
CA ASN A 159 -5.36 1.34 14.75
C ASN A 159 -4.20 0.57 14.13
N PHE A 160 -3.40 -0.14 14.93
CA PHE A 160 -2.33 -0.98 14.42
C PHE A 160 -2.86 -2.11 13.51
N LYS A 161 -3.93 -2.80 13.91
CA LYS A 161 -4.61 -3.81 13.07
C LYS A 161 -5.15 -3.19 11.78
N PHE A 162 -5.72 -1.99 11.85
CA PHE A 162 -6.19 -1.25 10.68
C PHE A 162 -5.06 -1.04 9.66
N TYR A 163 -3.91 -0.56 10.10
CA TYR A 163 -2.74 -0.35 9.23
C TYR A 163 -2.12 -1.65 8.71
N LEU A 164 -2.20 -2.74 9.47
CA LEU A 164 -1.81 -4.08 8.98
C LEU A 164 -2.69 -4.56 7.82
N LEU A 165 -4.01 -4.35 7.91
CA LEU A 165 -4.94 -4.70 6.84
C LEU A 165 -4.71 -3.83 5.59
N GLU A 166 -4.47 -2.53 5.77
CA GLU A 166 -4.08 -1.65 4.68
C GLU A 166 -2.79 -2.10 4.01
N TYR A 167 -1.76 -2.46 4.79
CA TYR A 167 -0.51 -3.00 4.26
C TYR A 167 -0.74 -4.27 3.42
N LEU A 168 -1.66 -5.13 3.85
CA LEU A 168 -2.05 -6.32 3.12
C LEU A 168 -2.68 -5.95 1.75
N ILE A 169 -3.54 -4.93 1.70
CA ILE A 169 -4.09 -4.40 0.43
C ILE A 169 -2.96 -3.89 -0.47
N ILE A 170 -1.98 -3.18 0.06
CA ILE A 170 -0.82 -2.69 -0.71
C ILE A 170 0.02 -3.85 -1.26
N LEU A 171 0.18 -4.95 -0.52
CA LEU A 171 0.83 -6.15 -1.02
C LEU A 171 0.05 -6.80 -2.17
N SER A 172 -1.27 -6.78 -2.12
CA SER A 172 -2.10 -7.24 -3.24
C SER A 172 -1.91 -6.38 -4.49
N PHE A 173 -1.80 -5.06 -4.30
CA PHE A 173 -1.48 -4.13 -5.37
C PHE A 173 -0.05 -4.31 -5.91
N LEU A 174 0.92 -4.61 -5.04
CA LEU A 174 2.28 -4.97 -5.44
C LEU A 174 2.25 -6.17 -6.40
N GLY A 175 1.48 -7.21 -6.09
CA GLY A 175 1.29 -8.36 -6.97
C GLY A 175 0.73 -7.98 -8.34
N ILE A 176 -0.30 -7.14 -8.41
CA ILE A 176 -0.88 -6.62 -9.66
C ILE A 176 0.15 -5.81 -10.45
N SER A 177 0.87 -4.90 -9.79
CA SER A 177 1.90 -4.06 -10.40
C SER A 177 3.06 -4.89 -10.95
N CYS A 178 3.41 -5.98 -10.26
CA CYS A 178 4.42 -6.93 -10.70
C CYS A 178 3.98 -7.62 -11.99
N LEU A 179 2.76 -8.18 -12.03
CA LEU A 179 2.23 -8.88 -13.19
C LEU A 179 2.14 -7.96 -14.42
N THR A 180 1.61 -6.75 -14.24
CA THR A 180 1.48 -5.74 -15.31
C THR A 180 2.83 -5.19 -15.79
N SER A 181 3.83 -5.07 -14.92
CA SER A 181 5.19 -4.69 -15.32
C SER A 181 5.86 -5.78 -16.15
N LEU A 182 5.64 -7.06 -15.80
CA LEU A 182 6.21 -8.15 -16.57
C LEU A 182 5.55 -8.30 -17.94
N THR A 183 4.26 -8.04 -18.09
CA THR A 183 3.61 -8.14 -19.41
C THR A 183 4.00 -6.99 -20.35
N ASN A 184 4.22 -5.79 -19.82
CA ASN A 184 4.47 -4.59 -20.60
C ASN A 184 5.93 -4.11 -20.55
N LYS A 185 6.58 -4.01 -21.71
CA LYS A 185 7.95 -3.47 -21.82
C LYS A 185 8.05 -1.99 -21.45
N ASN A 186 6.98 -1.23 -21.68
CA ASN A 186 6.94 0.20 -21.38
C ASN A 186 6.44 0.45 -19.95
N SER A 187 7.22 1.20 -19.17
CA SER A 187 6.88 1.60 -17.80
C SER A 187 5.55 2.37 -17.70
N THR A 188 5.21 3.22 -18.67
CA THR A 188 3.96 3.99 -18.64
C THR A 188 2.74 3.10 -18.88
N LEU A 189 2.83 2.13 -19.80
CA LEU A 189 1.76 1.16 -20.03
C LEU A 189 1.58 0.22 -18.85
N ALA A 190 2.67 -0.18 -18.17
CA ALA A 190 2.57 -0.94 -16.94
C ALA A 190 1.87 -0.14 -15.83
N PHE A 191 2.12 1.16 -15.74
CA PHE A 191 1.46 2.07 -14.79
C PHE A 191 -0.03 2.22 -15.05
N LEU A 192 -0.42 2.55 -16.29
CA LEU A 192 -1.82 2.61 -16.65
C LEU A 192 -2.50 1.25 -16.52
N GLY A 193 -1.76 0.16 -16.82
CA GLY A 193 -2.23 -1.21 -16.68
C GLY A 193 -2.53 -1.61 -15.25
N SER A 194 -1.68 -1.27 -14.27
CA SER A 194 -1.93 -1.64 -12.87
C SER A 194 -3.17 -0.93 -12.31
N ILE A 195 -3.33 0.37 -12.59
CA ILE A 195 -4.52 1.13 -12.22
C ILE A 195 -5.75 0.63 -12.98
N GLY A 196 -5.61 0.36 -14.28
CA GLY A 196 -6.67 -0.18 -15.12
C GLY A 196 -7.18 -1.54 -14.65
N VAL A 197 -6.30 -2.41 -14.15
CA VAL A 197 -6.69 -3.67 -13.50
C VAL A 197 -7.51 -3.39 -12.24
N CYS A 198 -7.05 -2.49 -11.35
CA CYS A 198 -7.81 -2.15 -10.14
C CYS A 198 -9.21 -1.60 -10.46
N ILE A 199 -9.34 -0.72 -11.45
CA ILE A 199 -10.62 -0.19 -11.91
C ILE A 199 -11.46 -1.31 -12.56
N GLY A 200 -10.85 -2.16 -13.39
CA GLY A 200 -11.51 -3.28 -14.04
C GLY A 200 -12.10 -4.29 -13.05
N LEU A 201 -11.40 -4.53 -11.93
CA LEU A 201 -11.87 -5.41 -10.87
C LEU A 201 -13.15 -4.89 -10.17
N LEU A 202 -13.39 -3.56 -10.17
CA LEU A 202 -14.64 -3.00 -9.66
C LEU A 202 -15.86 -3.53 -10.43
N TYR A 203 -15.72 -3.69 -11.75
CA TYR A 203 -16.82 -4.16 -12.60
C TYR A 203 -17.07 -5.67 -12.47
N LEU A 204 -16.12 -6.43 -11.91
CA LEU A 204 -16.30 -7.86 -11.67
C LEU A 204 -17.06 -8.14 -10.39
N SER A 205 -16.82 -7.36 -9.33
CA SER A 205 -17.56 -7.49 -8.08
C SER A 205 -17.37 -6.27 -7.18
N ASP A 206 -18.45 -5.83 -6.53
CA ASP A 206 -18.42 -4.73 -5.55
C ASP A 206 -17.48 -5.00 -4.37
N LYS A 207 -17.28 -6.29 -4.03
CA LYS A 207 -16.37 -6.73 -2.96
C LYS A 207 -14.90 -6.45 -3.25
N LEU A 208 -14.52 -6.12 -4.48
CA LEU A 208 -13.13 -5.77 -4.85
C LEU A 208 -12.87 -4.26 -4.81
N SER A 209 -13.88 -3.46 -4.44
CA SER A 209 -13.75 -2.01 -4.26
C SER A 209 -12.70 -1.59 -3.23
N PHE A 210 -12.35 -2.47 -2.29
CA PHE A 210 -11.32 -2.21 -1.28
C PHE A 210 -9.94 -1.86 -1.86
N LEU A 211 -9.66 -2.22 -3.11
CA LEU A 211 -8.39 -1.89 -3.78
C LEU A 211 -8.24 -0.39 -4.04
N LEU A 212 -9.35 0.33 -4.22
CA LEU A 212 -9.38 1.78 -4.47
C LEU A 212 -9.98 2.56 -3.30
N PHE A 213 -10.88 1.94 -2.53
CA PHE A 213 -11.54 2.53 -1.37
C PHE A 213 -11.44 1.55 -0.19
N SER A 214 -10.27 1.47 0.45
CA SER A 214 -9.99 0.46 1.48
C SER A 214 -10.77 0.66 2.79
N THR A 215 -10.93 1.89 3.23
CA THR A 215 -11.37 2.21 4.60
C THR A 215 -12.69 1.58 5.05
N PRO A 216 -13.82 1.68 4.31
CA PRO A 216 -15.08 1.08 4.76
C PRO A 216 -14.94 -0.44 4.93
N SER A 217 -14.26 -1.09 4.00
CA SER A 217 -14.04 -2.53 4.03
C SER A 217 -13.15 -3.00 5.19
N ILE A 218 -12.17 -2.18 5.60
CA ILE A 218 -11.31 -2.48 6.76
C ILE A 218 -12.12 -2.30 8.05
N PHE A 219 -12.96 -1.27 8.15
CA PHE A 219 -13.85 -1.10 9.30
C PHE A 219 -14.84 -2.26 9.44
N ASP A 220 -15.46 -2.69 8.33
CA ASP A 220 -16.32 -3.87 8.30
C ASP A 220 -15.59 -5.12 8.83
N MET A 221 -14.36 -5.34 8.36
CA MET A 221 -13.57 -6.47 8.82
C MET A 221 -13.24 -6.39 10.32
N LEU A 222 -12.83 -5.23 10.81
CA LEU A 222 -12.50 -5.06 12.24
C LEU A 222 -13.73 -5.11 13.14
N SER A 223 -14.92 -4.81 12.61
CA SER A 223 -16.21 -4.98 13.30
C SER A 223 -16.76 -6.41 13.21
N ASN A 224 -16.01 -7.35 12.59
CA ASN A 224 -16.42 -8.73 12.34
C ASN A 224 -17.72 -8.87 11.51
N THR A 225 -18.12 -7.85 10.75
CA THR A 225 -19.28 -7.98 9.85
C THR A 225 -18.93 -8.85 8.65
N ASN A 226 -17.70 -8.75 8.14
CA ASN A 226 -17.28 -9.40 6.90
C ASN A 226 -15.76 -9.65 6.81
N ASN A 227 -15.36 -10.82 6.30
CA ASN A 227 -13.93 -11.20 6.18
C ASN A 227 -13.37 -11.10 4.76
N TYR A 228 -14.08 -10.46 3.83
CA TYR A 228 -13.73 -10.52 2.40
C TYR A 228 -12.40 -9.83 2.08
N VAL A 229 -12.06 -8.73 2.77
CA VAL A 229 -10.81 -7.99 2.52
C VAL A 229 -9.62 -8.91 2.66
N PHE A 230 -9.48 -9.60 3.80
CA PHE A 230 -8.37 -10.52 4.07
C PHE A 230 -8.31 -11.68 3.08
N ILE A 231 -9.46 -12.29 2.77
CA ILE A 231 -9.53 -13.44 1.88
C ILE A 231 -9.16 -13.04 0.45
N TYR A 232 -9.77 -11.99 -0.11
CA TYR A 232 -9.51 -11.59 -1.49
C TYR A 232 -8.12 -11.03 -1.68
N SER A 233 -7.63 -10.20 -0.75
CA SER A 233 -6.28 -9.65 -0.82
C SER A 233 -5.20 -10.75 -0.74
N SER A 234 -5.35 -11.73 0.15
CA SER A 234 -4.42 -12.88 0.22
C SER A 234 -4.47 -13.74 -1.05
N LEU A 235 -5.65 -14.01 -1.60
CA LEU A 235 -5.81 -14.71 -2.87
C LEU A 235 -5.15 -13.94 -4.04
N ILE A 236 -5.37 -12.64 -4.14
CA ILE A 236 -4.76 -11.79 -5.17
C ILE A 236 -3.23 -11.86 -5.06
N ILE A 237 -2.67 -11.75 -3.85
CA ILE A 237 -1.22 -11.88 -3.62
C ILE A 237 -0.71 -13.21 -4.15
N ILE A 238 -1.31 -14.33 -3.72
CA ILE A 238 -0.85 -15.67 -4.10
C ILE A 238 -0.92 -15.86 -5.63
N ILE A 239 -2.06 -15.50 -6.24
CA ILE A 239 -2.30 -15.69 -7.68
C ILE A 239 -1.36 -14.79 -8.49
N THR A 240 -1.30 -13.50 -8.19
CA THR A 240 -0.53 -12.56 -9.02
C THR A 240 0.97 -12.77 -8.88
N ILE A 241 1.47 -13.05 -7.67
CA ILE A 241 2.90 -13.32 -7.46
C ILE A 241 3.29 -14.66 -8.10
N SER A 242 2.51 -15.73 -7.93
CA SER A 242 2.84 -17.03 -8.55
C SER A 242 2.89 -16.95 -10.08
N ILE A 243 1.90 -16.29 -10.70
CA ILE A 243 1.89 -16.05 -12.15
C ILE A 243 3.11 -15.21 -12.56
N SER A 244 3.43 -14.15 -11.81
CA SER A 244 4.57 -13.29 -12.11
C SER A 244 5.91 -14.03 -12.06
N ILE A 245 6.10 -14.95 -11.09
CA ILE A 245 7.28 -15.81 -10.98
C ILE A 245 7.39 -16.71 -12.22
N ILE A 246 6.29 -17.35 -12.61
CA ILE A 246 6.26 -18.26 -13.77
C ILE A 246 6.62 -17.51 -15.05
N ILE A 247 6.02 -16.33 -15.26
CA ILE A 247 6.32 -15.48 -16.44
C ILE A 247 7.80 -15.05 -16.43
N PHE A 248 8.33 -14.64 -15.27
CA PHE A 248 9.70 -14.17 -15.17
C PHE A 248 10.73 -15.26 -15.47
N ILE A 249 10.51 -16.48 -14.96
CA ILE A 249 11.42 -17.60 -15.20
C ILE A 249 11.42 -18.03 -16.67
N LYS A 250 10.22 -18.10 -17.29
CA LYS A 250 10.06 -18.51 -18.69
C LYS A 250 10.57 -17.48 -19.69
N LYS A 251 10.73 -16.22 -19.29
CA LYS A 251 11.25 -15.18 -20.18
C LYS A 251 12.76 -15.32 -20.38
N ASP A 252 13.15 -15.35 -21.65
CA ASP A 252 14.54 -15.26 -22.06
C ASP A 252 14.96 -13.80 -22.12
N TYR A 253 15.89 -13.46 -21.23
CA TYR A 253 16.50 -12.13 -21.11
C TYR A 253 17.95 -12.12 -21.60
N LEU A 254 18.41 -13.23 -22.21
CA LEU A 254 19.78 -13.42 -22.70
C LEU A 254 19.94 -13.01 -24.18
N TYR A 255 18.84 -12.83 -24.91
CA TYR A 255 18.79 -12.38 -26.31
C TYR A 255 18.16 -10.99 -26.42
#